data_AF-A0AA38AF05-F1
#
_entry.id   AF-A0AA38AF05-F1
#
_cell.length_a   1.000
_cell.length_b   1.000
_cell.length_c   1.000
_cell.angle_alpha   90.00
_cell.angle_beta   90.00
_cell.angle_gamma   90.00
#
_symmetry.space_group_name_H-M   'P 1'
#
loop_
_entity.id
_entity.type
_entity.pdbx_description
1 polymer ?
#
loop_
_entity_poly.entity_id
_entity_poly.type
_entity_poly.pdbx_seq_one_letter_code
_entity_poly.pdbx_strand_id
1 'polypeptide(L)'
;MARIGDDSLIVRGEQRADGTWLFTIRYTVHFEPGELGTRFADSVQVSADGGATPVPFVACGRSVLRKKRVVVDDKALTDHAYATVCVRRRGGSDALTQSARLRRIAAQSLGTRPRGPGVVSSDGRLTGGAKSGPS
;
A
#
# COMPACT_ATOMS: atom_id res chain seq x y z
N MET A 1 -8.16 18.59 13.54
CA MET A 1 -8.42 17.29 14.21
C MET A 1 -7.94 16.18 13.29
N ALA A 2 -7.58 15.01 13.83
CA ALA A 2 -7.15 13.89 13.01
C ALA A 2 -8.21 13.55 11.93
N ARG A 3 -7.75 13.24 10.72
CA ARG A 3 -8.62 12.85 9.60
C ARG A 3 -7.96 11.82 8.70
N ILE A 4 -8.76 10.97 8.07
CA ILE A 4 -8.27 10.09 7.00
C ILE A 4 -8.27 10.93 5.71
N GLY A 5 -7.20 10.84 4.91
CA GLY A 5 -7.09 11.61 3.67
C GLY A 5 -8.06 11.10 2.62
N ASP A 6 -8.89 11.99 2.06
CA ASP A 6 -10.01 11.66 1.18
C ASP A 6 -9.58 10.83 -0.04
N ASP A 7 -8.46 11.17 -0.68
CA ASP A 7 -7.92 10.46 -1.86
C ASP A 7 -6.86 9.40 -1.53
N SER A 8 -6.61 9.16 -0.25
CA SER A 8 -5.55 8.24 0.18
C SER A 8 -6.01 6.78 0.29
N LEU A 9 -7.32 6.55 0.43
CA LEU A 9 -7.86 5.22 0.68
C LEU A 9 -7.93 4.39 -0.60
N ILE A 10 -7.02 3.44 -0.72
CA ILE A 10 -6.92 2.51 -1.83
C ILE A 10 -7.20 1.10 -1.30
N VAL A 11 -8.22 0.46 -1.85
CA VAL A 11 -8.62 -0.92 -1.53
C VAL A 11 -8.34 -1.79 -2.74
N ARG A 12 -7.45 -2.75 -2.58
CA ARG A 12 -7.18 -3.83 -3.55
C ARG A 12 -7.61 -5.14 -2.94
N GLY A 13 -8.05 -6.07 -3.79
CA GLY A 13 -8.59 -7.35 -3.40
C GLY A 13 -8.25 -8.36 -4.48
N GLU A 14 -7.85 -9.54 -4.05
CA GLU A 14 -7.51 -10.68 -4.91
C GLU A 14 -8.15 -11.92 -4.30
N GLN A 15 -8.94 -12.64 -5.11
CA GLN A 15 -9.42 -13.95 -4.73
C GLN A 15 -8.32 -14.98 -4.94
N ARG A 16 -8.08 -15.82 -3.93
CA ARG A 16 -7.09 -16.88 -3.94
C ARG A 16 -7.69 -18.19 -4.43
N ALA A 17 -6.81 -19.15 -4.75
CA ALA A 17 -7.21 -20.47 -5.22
C ALA A 17 -8.04 -21.27 -4.20
N ASP A 18 -7.89 -21.00 -2.90
CA ASP A 18 -8.69 -21.60 -1.83
C ASP A 18 -10.09 -20.97 -1.66
N GLY A 19 -10.43 -19.97 -2.47
CA GLY A 19 -11.69 -19.24 -2.41
C GLY A 19 -11.69 -18.06 -1.43
N THR A 20 -10.65 -17.90 -0.61
CA THR A 20 -10.52 -16.75 0.31
C THR A 20 -10.09 -15.48 -0.44
N TRP A 21 -10.38 -14.33 0.14
CA TRP A 21 -9.98 -13.04 -0.42
C TRP A 21 -8.85 -12.41 0.38
N LEU A 22 -7.82 -11.91 -0.32
CA LEU A 22 -6.78 -11.07 0.25
C LEU A 22 -7.04 -9.60 -0.11
N PHE A 23 -7.37 -8.80 0.89
CA PHE A 23 -7.46 -7.35 0.76
C PHE A 23 -6.14 -6.69 1.15
N THR A 24 -5.73 -5.70 0.37
CA THR A 24 -4.67 -4.74 0.73
C THR A 24 -5.27 -3.35 0.75
N ILE A 25 -5.26 -2.72 1.92
CA ILE A 25 -5.83 -1.41 2.18
C ILE A 25 -4.69 -0.46 2.50
N ARG A 26 -4.59 0.66 1.79
CA ARG A 26 -3.62 1.73 2.03
C ARG A 26 -4.37 3.04 2.25
N TYR A 27 -3.95 3.85 3.23
CA TYR A 27 -4.52 5.16 3.54
C TYR A 27 -3.52 6.01 4.30
N THR A 28 -3.75 7.31 4.33
CA THR A 28 -2.98 8.28 5.10
C THR A 28 -3.87 8.89 6.17
N VAL A 29 -3.37 8.98 7.39
CA VAL A 29 -4.02 9.74 8.46
C VAL A 29 -3.26 11.04 8.67
N HIS A 30 -3.97 12.16 8.65
CA HIS A 30 -3.43 13.49 8.92
C HIS A 30 -3.73 13.90 10.36
N PHE A 31 -2.80 14.61 10.98
CA PHE A 31 -2.86 15.02 12.38
C PHE A 31 -2.54 16.51 12.53
N GLU A 32 -3.19 17.13 13.51
CA GLU A 32 -2.83 18.47 13.97
C GLU A 32 -1.57 18.46 14.84
N PRO A 33 -0.88 19.60 14.98
CA PRO A 33 0.29 19.70 15.86
C PRO A 33 0.05 19.20 17.29
N GLY A 34 -1.13 19.46 17.86
CA GLY A 34 -1.49 19.04 19.22
C GLY A 34 -1.76 17.53 19.39
N GLU A 35 -1.82 16.77 18.29
CA GLU A 35 -2.09 15.33 18.30
C GLU A 35 -0.80 14.51 18.16
N LEU A 36 0.33 15.15 17.87
CA LEU A 36 1.61 14.47 17.70
C LEU A 36 2.04 13.79 19.01
N GLY A 37 2.56 12.57 18.89
CA GLY A 37 2.93 11.72 20.04
C GLY A 37 1.75 10.99 20.70
N THR A 38 0.50 11.30 20.34
CA THR A 38 -0.65 10.57 20.88
C THR A 38 -0.82 9.19 20.23
N ARG A 39 -1.44 8.27 20.97
CA ARG A 39 -1.69 6.89 20.53
C ARG A 39 -3.06 6.76 19.86
N PHE A 40 -3.07 6.11 18.70
CA PHE A 40 -4.26 5.74 17.95
C PHE A 40 -4.29 4.23 17.76
N ALA A 41 -5.46 3.71 17.40
CA ALA A 41 -5.61 2.37 16.86
C ALA A 41 -6.45 2.45 15.60
N ASP A 42 -6.03 1.74 14.56
CA ASP A 42 -6.82 1.61 13.35
C ASP A 42 -7.36 0.18 13.20
N SER A 43 -8.51 0.00 12.57
CA SER A 43 -9.09 -1.30 12.21
C SER A 43 -9.66 -1.23 10.79
N VAL A 44 -9.85 -2.38 10.16
CA VAL A 44 -10.47 -2.48 8.83
C VAL A 44 -11.61 -3.47 8.91
N GLN A 45 -12.73 -3.14 8.30
CA GLN A 45 -13.87 -4.02 8.14
C GLN A 45 -14.19 -4.15 6.65
N VAL A 46 -14.24 -5.38 6.15
CA VAL A 46 -14.52 -5.68 4.72
C VAL A 46 -15.89 -6.35 4.54
N SER A 47 -16.27 -7.23 5.46
CA SER A 47 -17.62 -7.80 5.54
C SER A 47 -18.16 -7.68 6.97
N ALA A 48 -19.40 -8.12 7.19
CA ALA A 48 -20.01 -8.12 8.52
C ALA A 48 -19.13 -8.87 9.54
N ASP A 49 -18.56 -10.00 9.12
CA ASP A 49 -17.71 -10.87 9.94
C ASP A 49 -16.20 -10.71 9.64
N GLY A 50 -15.85 -10.07 8.52
CA GLY A 50 -14.48 -9.89 8.01
C GLY A 50 -13.79 -8.63 8.53
N GLY A 51 -13.59 -8.56 9.85
CA GLY A 51 -12.87 -7.47 10.53
C GLY A 51 -11.41 -7.81 10.86
N ALA A 52 -10.50 -6.86 10.69
CA ALA A 52 -9.13 -6.94 11.17
C ALA A 52 -9.01 -6.34 12.58
N THR A 53 -8.29 -7.04 13.46
CA THR A 53 -7.97 -6.59 14.81
C THR A 53 -7.43 -5.15 14.80
N PRO A 54 -7.86 -4.30 15.74
CA PRO A 54 -7.30 -2.96 15.88
C PRO A 54 -5.78 -3.00 16.10
N VAL A 55 -5.03 -2.25 15.29
CA VAL A 55 -3.57 -2.17 15.36
C VAL A 55 -3.18 -0.80 15.93
N PRO A 56 -2.49 -0.75 17.08
CA PRO A 56 -2.07 0.51 17.66
C PRO A 56 -0.94 1.16 16.84
N PHE A 57 -0.89 2.49 16.87
CA PHE A 57 0.21 3.28 16.34
C PHE A 57 0.28 4.66 17.02
N VAL A 58 1.36 5.40 16.76
CA VAL A 58 1.57 6.75 17.29
C VAL A 58 1.53 7.75 16.13
N ALA A 59 0.92 8.92 16.35
CA ALA A 59 1.01 10.05 15.43
C ALA A 59 2.44 10.65 15.46
N CYS A 60 3.37 10.01 14.74
CA CYS A 60 4.79 10.40 14.72
C CYS A 60 5.10 11.58 13.79
N GLY A 61 4.09 12.12 13.10
CA GLY A 61 4.22 13.28 12.23
C GLY A 61 2.84 13.77 11.77
N ARG A 62 2.82 14.86 11.00
CA ARG A 62 1.57 15.47 10.50
C ARG A 62 0.79 14.57 9.55
N SER A 63 1.42 13.55 9.01
CA SER A 63 0.80 12.51 8.19
C SER A 63 1.46 11.17 8.45
N VAL A 64 0.68 10.12 8.64
CA VAL A 64 1.16 8.75 8.77
C VAL A 64 0.52 7.88 7.71
N LEU A 65 1.35 7.29 6.85
CA LEU A 65 0.90 6.30 5.88
C LEU A 65 0.70 4.95 6.56
N ARG A 66 -0.44 4.32 6.30
CA ARG A 66 -0.83 3.02 6.85
C ARG A 66 -1.13 2.04 5.73
N LYS A 67 -0.78 0.78 5.96
CA LYS A 67 -1.08 -0.34 5.08
C LYS A 67 -1.55 -1.51 5.91
N LYS A 68 -2.66 -2.14 5.50
CA LYS A 68 -3.21 -3.33 6.13
C LYS A 68 -3.46 -4.42 5.10
N ARG A 69 -3.29 -5.66 5.54
CA ARG A 69 -3.64 -6.85 4.78
C ARG A 69 -4.66 -7.63 5.59
N VAL A 70 -5.78 -7.98 4.98
CA VAL A 70 -6.87 -8.70 5.62
C VAL A 70 -7.20 -9.89 4.75
N VAL A 71 -7.25 -11.08 5.35
CA VAL A 71 -7.77 -12.26 4.69
C VAL A 71 -9.21 -12.43 5.14
N VAL A 72 -10.12 -12.58 4.18
CA VAL A 72 -11.54 -12.76 4.43
C VAL A 72 -11.94 -14.08 3.82
N ASP A 73 -12.45 -14.99 4.65
CA ASP A 73 -13.08 -16.23 4.21
C ASP A 73 -14.59 -16.02 4.19
N ASP A 74 -15.07 -15.37 3.13
CA ASP A 74 -16.48 -15.10 2.92
C ASP A 74 -16.84 -15.41 1.48
N LYS A 75 -17.63 -16.48 1.29
CA LYS A 75 -18.05 -16.96 -0.03
C LYS A 75 -19.07 -16.05 -0.71
N ALA A 76 -19.72 -15.15 0.04
CA ALA A 76 -20.67 -14.17 -0.50
C ALA A 76 -19.96 -12.91 -1.03
N LEU A 77 -18.65 -12.78 -0.78
CA LEU A 77 -17.89 -11.61 -1.18
C LEU A 77 -17.73 -11.54 -2.71
N THR A 78 -18.00 -10.37 -3.27
CA THR A 78 -17.90 -10.11 -4.71
C THR A 78 -16.93 -8.97 -5.00
N ASP A 79 -16.62 -8.77 -6.28
CA ASP A 79 -15.84 -7.65 -6.79
C ASP A 79 -16.44 -6.26 -6.45
N HIS A 80 -17.67 -6.21 -5.93
CA HIS A 80 -18.34 -5.00 -5.47
C HIS A 80 -18.09 -4.70 -3.98
N ALA A 81 -17.22 -5.47 -3.32
CA ALA A 81 -16.90 -5.28 -1.90
C ALA A 81 -16.39 -3.87 -1.59
N TYR A 82 -16.66 -3.44 -0.36
CA TYR A 82 -16.14 -2.21 0.22
C TYR A 82 -15.24 -2.56 1.41
N ALA A 83 -14.22 -1.75 1.65
CA ALA A 83 -13.50 -1.81 2.92
C ALA A 83 -13.66 -0.47 3.65
N THR A 84 -13.95 -0.57 4.94
CA THR A 84 -14.11 0.56 5.85
C THR A 84 -12.94 0.58 6.82
N VAL A 85 -12.18 1.66 6.81
CA VAL A 85 -11.14 1.94 7.79
C VAL A 85 -11.76 2.71 8.94
N CYS A 86 -11.46 2.30 10.16
CA CYS A 86 -11.79 3.03 11.37
C CYS A 86 -10.49 3.43 12.08
N VAL A 87 -10.34 4.69 12.47
CA VAL A 87 -9.21 5.18 13.27
C VAL A 87 -9.76 5.79 14.55
N ARG A 88 -9.27 5.34 15.69
CA ARG A 88 -9.71 5.78 17.02
C ARG A 88 -8.53 6.29 17.83
N ARG A 89 -8.72 7.41 18.51
CA ARG A 89 -7.76 7.87 19.53
C ARG A 89 -7.87 6.98 20.75
N ARG A 90 -6.75 6.50 21.30
CA ARG A 90 -6.78 5.67 22.51
C ARG A 90 -7.27 6.51 23.70
N GLY A 91 -8.38 6.09 24.30
CA GLY A 91 -9.02 6.81 25.42
C GLY A 91 -10.02 7.89 24.98
N GLY A 92 -10.28 8.05 23.68
CA GLY A 92 -11.36 8.89 23.16
C GLY A 92 -12.55 8.04 22.68
N SER A 93 -13.74 8.65 22.64
CA SER A 93 -14.96 8.08 22.05
C SER A 93 -14.98 8.17 20.52
N ASP A 94 -14.25 9.12 19.97
CA ASP A 94 -14.41 9.51 18.57
C ASP A 94 -13.68 8.54 17.63
N ALA A 95 -14.42 8.08 16.63
CA ALA A 95 -13.93 7.21 15.58
C ALA A 95 -14.03 7.92 14.23
N LEU A 96 -12.91 8.01 13.53
CA LEU A 96 -12.86 8.45 12.14
C LEU A 96 -13.10 7.25 11.27
N THR A 97 -14.05 7.34 10.35
CA THR A 97 -14.37 6.24 9.43
C THR A 97 -14.29 6.69 7.99
N GLN A 98 -13.68 5.88 7.14
CA GLN A 98 -13.70 6.11 5.69
C GLN A 98 -13.82 4.78 4.96
N SER A 99 -14.70 4.75 3.98
CA SER A 99 -14.95 3.56 3.16
C SER A 99 -14.51 3.81 1.73
N ALA A 100 -13.97 2.78 1.09
CA ALA A 100 -13.71 2.79 -0.34
C ALA A 100 -14.07 1.44 -0.94
N ARG A 101 -14.54 1.50 -2.19
CA ARG A 101 -14.83 0.31 -2.98
C ARG A 101 -13.54 -0.37 -3.41
N LEU A 102 -13.59 -1.69 -3.48
CA LEU A 102 -12.58 -2.51 -4.13
C LEU A 102 -12.30 -1.97 -5.54
N ARG A 103 -11.06 -1.55 -5.79
CA ARG A 103 -10.60 -1.19 -7.12
C ARG A 103 -10.17 -2.46 -7.84
N ARG A 104 -10.93 -2.85 -8.87
CA ARG A 104 -10.48 -3.89 -9.80
C ARG A 104 -9.27 -3.35 -10.54
N ILE A 105 -8.12 -4.00 -10.38
CA ILE A 105 -7.05 -3.87 -11.34
C ILE A 105 -7.54 -4.72 -12.51
N ALA A 106 -8.12 -4.09 -13.55
CA ALA A 106 -8.09 -4.73 -14.86
C ALA A 106 -6.63 -5.11 -15.04
N ALA A 107 -6.32 -6.41 -15.09
CA ALA A 107 -4.96 -6.90 -15.19
C ALA A 107 -4.26 -5.98 -16.16
N GLN A 108 -3.31 -5.18 -15.67
CA GLN A 108 -2.40 -4.55 -16.61
C GLN A 108 -1.84 -5.75 -17.33
N SER A 109 -2.22 -5.86 -18.61
CA SER A 109 -1.73 -6.87 -19.53
C SER A 109 -0.28 -7.12 -19.17
N LEU A 110 0.13 -8.38 -19.04
CA LEU A 110 1.52 -8.78 -18.84
C LEU A 110 2.35 -8.10 -19.93
N GLY A 111 2.71 -6.85 -19.66
CA GLY A 111 3.38 -5.94 -20.56
C GLY A 111 4.80 -6.40 -20.49
N THR A 112 5.10 -7.34 -21.39
CA THR A 112 6.42 -7.70 -21.88
C THR A 112 7.51 -6.86 -21.25
N ARG A 113 8.05 -7.36 -20.13
CA ARG A 113 9.30 -6.85 -19.56
C ARG A 113 10.33 -6.86 -20.69
N PRO A 114 10.81 -5.72 -21.22
CA PRO A 114 12.02 -5.74 -21.99
C PRO A 114 13.10 -6.06 -20.96
N ARG A 115 13.56 -7.31 -20.93
CA ARG A 115 14.85 -7.62 -20.32
C ARG A 115 15.86 -6.82 -21.12
N GLY A 116 16.23 -5.63 -20.66
CA GLY A 116 17.39 -4.94 -21.20
C GLY A 116 18.63 -5.76 -20.82
N PRO A 117 19.41 -6.28 -21.78
CA PRO A 117 20.76 -6.70 -21.51
C PRO A 117 21.63 -5.46 -21.68
N GLY A 118 21.89 -4.76 -20.58
CA GLY A 118 22.99 -3.78 -20.52
C GLY A 118 24.31 -4.53 -20.44
N VAL A 119 24.71 -5.16 -21.56
CA VAL A 119 26.09 -5.63 -21.76
C VAL A 119 26.72 -4.64 -22.74
N VAL A 120 27.57 -3.77 -22.22
CA VAL A 120 28.52 -2.99 -23.01
C VAL A 120 29.60 -3.95 -23.50
N SER A 121 29.44 -4.45 -24.73
CA SER A 121 30.54 -5.05 -25.49
C SER A 121 31.36 -3.91 -26.09
N SER A 122 32.50 -3.59 -25.47
CA SER A 122 33.52 -2.75 -26.07
C SER A 122 34.54 -3.65 -26.78
N ASP A 123 34.21 -4.07 -28.01
CA ASP A 123 35.20 -4.56 -28.96
C ASP A 123 35.15 -3.66 -30.19
N GLY A 124 36.12 -2.76 -30.29
CA GLY A 124 36.22 -1.75 -31.32
C GLY A 124 37.64 -1.22 -31.44
N ARG A 125 38.57 -2.15 -31.64
CA ARG A 125 39.98 -1.98 -31.99
C ARG A 125 40.15 -0.91 -33.09
N LEU A 126 40.57 0.29 -32.71
CA LEU A 126 41.18 1.26 -33.62
C LEU A 126 42.69 1.15 -33.50
N THR A 127 43.29 0.68 -34.59
CA THR A 127 44.72 0.59 -34.87
C THR A 127 45.35 1.97 -35.05
N GLY A 128 46.56 2.15 -34.52
CA GLY A 128 47.47 3.27 -34.77
C GLY A 128 47.90 3.92 -33.44
N GLY A 129 49.13 3.87 -32.96
CA GLY A 129 50.43 3.65 -33.59
C GLY A 129 51.32 4.84 -33.25
N ALA A 130 52.18 4.71 -32.25
CA ALA A 130 53.51 5.36 -32.15
C ALA A 130 54.19 5.00 -30.81
N LYS A 131 55.40 4.43 -30.93
CA LYS A 131 56.38 4.25 -29.85
C LYS A 131 57.28 5.48 -29.79
N SER A 132 57.60 5.95 -28.59
CA SER A 132 58.88 6.57 -28.18
C SER A 132 58.71 7.10 -26.73
N GLY A 133 59.64 6.95 -25.77
CA GLY A 133 61.06 6.62 -25.83
C GLY A 133 61.65 6.24 -24.44
N PRO A 134 63.00 6.14 -24.35
CA PRO A 134 63.79 5.41 -23.33
C PRO A 134 64.08 6.28 -22.08
N SER A 135 64.59 5.80 -20.94
CA SER A 135 65.62 4.78 -20.66
C SER A 135 65.36 4.03 -19.36
#